data_AF-A0A8B6C134-F1
#
_entry.id   AF-A0A8B6C134-F1
#
_cell.length_a   1.000
_cell.length_b   1.000
_cell.length_c   1.000
_cell.angle_alpha   90.00
_cell.angle_beta   90.00
_cell.angle_gamma   90.00
#
_symmetry.space_group_name_H-M   'P 1'
#
loop_
_entity.id
_entity.type
_entity.pdbx_description
1 polymer ?
#
loop_
_entity_poly.entity_id
_entity_poly.type
_entity_poly.pdbx_seq_one_letter_code
_entity_poly.pdbx_strand_id
1 'polypeptide(L)'
;MEHFWNRWKSEYITTLREFHRQTGNNLQTIQVGDVVQVQDDKLPKNRWNIAVVDELITGNDGFTRAAIIRTSAGRTSRPIVKLYPLEIRTNINNLDDKNDDTSTERLTRVLPKREASVRARENIKKWTTQK
;
A
#
# COMPACT_ATOMS: atom_id res chain seq x y z
N MET A 1 -21.17 16.19 -25.61
CA MET A 1 -20.11 15.43 -24.90
C MET A 1 -18.74 16.10 -25.00
N GLU A 2 -18.41 16.79 -26.10
CA GLU A 2 -17.13 17.52 -26.25
C GLU A 2 -16.87 18.57 -25.15
N HIS A 3 -17.89 19.32 -24.74
CA HIS A 3 -17.74 20.35 -23.70
C HIS A 3 -17.29 19.80 -22.35
N PHE A 4 -17.75 18.60 -21.97
CA PHE A 4 -17.33 17.96 -20.72
C PHE A 4 -15.85 17.58 -20.77
N TRP A 5 -15.41 16.93 -21.85
CA TRP A 5 -14.01 16.52 -22.00
C TRP A 5 -13.05 17.69 -22.16
N ASN A 6 -13.46 18.74 -22.88
CA ASN A 6 -12.67 19.96 -23.04
C ASN A 6 -12.51 20.70 -21.70
N ARG A 7 -13.61 20.82 -20.94
CA ARG A 7 -13.56 21.42 -19.60
C ARG A 7 -12.76 20.55 -18.64
N TRP A 8 -13.02 19.25 -18.58
CA TRP A 8 -12.27 18.32 -17.74
C TRP A 8 -10.78 18.37 -18.06
N LYS A 9 -10.38 18.33 -19.34
CA LYS A 9 -8.97 18.41 -19.74
C LYS A 9 -8.31 19.72 -19.29
N SER A 10 -8.98 20.85 -19.48
CA SER A 10 -8.45 22.16 -19.11
C SER A 10 -8.30 22.31 -17.59
N GLU A 11 -9.34 21.95 -16.84
CA GLU A 11 -9.36 22.08 -15.39
C GLU A 11 -8.44 21.04 -14.73
N TYR A 12 -8.46 19.79 -15.20
CA TYR A 12 -7.67 18.69 -14.64
C TYR A 12 -6.16 18.91 -14.84
N ILE A 13 -5.72 19.35 -16.03
CA ILE A 13 -4.29 19.62 -16.25
C ILE A 13 -3.82 20.80 -15.38
N THR A 14 -4.64 21.85 -15.26
CA THR A 14 -4.33 23.03 -14.46
C THR A 14 -4.22 22.67 -12.97
N THR A 15 -5.20 21.94 -12.44
CA THR A 15 -5.19 21.44 -11.06
C THR A 15 -4.04 20.47 -10.80
N LEU A 16 -3.70 19.60 -11.74
CA LEU A 16 -2.54 18.69 -11.63
C LEU A 16 -1.23 19.49 -11.53
N ARG A 17 -1.06 20.55 -12.33
CA ARG A 17 0.10 21.44 -12.28
C ARG A 17 0.20 22.14 -10.92
N GLU A 18 -0.93 22.62 -10.39
CA GLU A 18 -0.98 23.27 -9.08
C GLU A 18 -0.64 22.29 -7.96
N PHE A 19 -1.20 21.08 -8.00
CA PHE A 19 -0.89 20.00 -7.07
C PHE A 19 0.60 19.64 -7.09
N HIS A 20 1.19 19.41 -8.27
CA HIS A 20 2.62 19.09 -8.38
C HIS A 20 3.52 20.23 -7.86
N ARG A 21 3.11 21.49 -8.03
CA ARG A 21 3.85 22.65 -7.49
C ARG A 21 3.77 22.72 -5.97
N GLN A 22 2.64 22.34 -5.38
CA GLN A 22 2.45 22.28 -3.93
C GLN A 22 3.20 21.10 -3.31
N THR A 23 3.15 19.93 -3.95
CA THR A 23 3.74 18.68 -3.44
C THR A 23 5.24 18.57 -3.75
N GLY A 24 5.73 19.20 -4.81
CA GLY A 24 7.12 19.08 -5.26
C GLY A 24 8.19 19.63 -4.30
N ASN A 25 7.80 20.41 -3.29
CA ASN A 25 8.69 20.87 -2.22
C ASN A 25 8.77 19.89 -1.06
N ASN A 26 7.84 18.94 -0.97
CA ASN A 26 7.96 17.80 -0.07
C ASN A 26 8.86 16.80 -0.81
N LEU A 27 10.17 16.87 -0.56
CA LEU A 27 11.03 15.74 -0.82
C LEU A 27 10.38 14.55 -0.12
N GLN A 28 9.72 13.67 -0.87
CA GLN A 28 9.28 12.39 -0.36
C GLN A 28 10.55 11.64 0.01
N THR A 29 10.94 11.80 1.27
CA THR A 29 12.08 11.12 1.83
C THR A 29 11.71 9.65 1.86
N ILE A 30 12.35 8.89 0.98
CA ILE A 30 12.29 7.44 0.96
C ILE A 30 12.85 6.94 2.30
N GLN A 31 12.11 6.07 2.96
CA GLN A 31 12.51 5.45 4.22
C GLN A 31 12.78 3.95 4.02
N VAL A 32 13.53 3.35 4.95
CA VAL A 32 13.67 1.90 4.99
C VAL A 32 12.30 1.28 5.26
N GLY A 33 11.95 0.25 4.50
CA GLY A 33 10.64 -0.40 4.52
C GLY A 33 9.65 0.15 3.49
N ASP A 34 9.93 1.30 2.86
CA ASP A 34 9.04 1.86 1.85
C ASP A 34 9.01 0.98 0.59
N VAL A 35 7.82 0.90 -0.02
CA VAL A 35 7.63 0.26 -1.32
C VAL A 35 7.82 1.30 -2.41
N VAL A 36 8.71 1.02 -3.36
CA VAL A 36 9.11 1.92 -4.43
C VAL A 36 8.98 1.26 -5.81
N GLN A 37 8.66 2.04 -6.83
CA GLN A 37 8.90 1.67 -8.23
C GLN A 37 10.32 2.01 -8.63
N VAL A 38 10.93 1.09 -9.37
CA VAL A 38 12.30 1.19 -9.86
C VAL A 38 12.28 1.54 -11.33
N GLN A 39 12.78 2.72 -11.68
CA GLN A 39 12.90 3.13 -13.07
C GLN A 39 13.82 2.18 -13.84
N ASP A 40 13.29 1.64 -14.93
CA ASP A 40 14.04 0.92 -15.95
C ASP A 40 13.86 1.63 -17.29
N ASP A 41 14.98 2.03 -17.90
CA ASP A 41 14.99 2.77 -19.16
C ASP A 41 14.60 1.87 -20.36
N LYS A 42 14.62 0.55 -20.17
CA LYS A 42 14.19 -0.44 -21.18
C LYS A 42 12.69 -0.71 -21.15
N LEU A 43 11.99 -0.33 -20.09
CA LEU A 43 10.58 -0.64 -19.87
C LEU A 43 9.74 0.64 -19.81
N PRO A 44 8.50 0.61 -20.35
CA PRO A 44 7.57 1.70 -20.14
C PRO A 44 7.22 1.84 -18.65
N LYS A 45 6.84 3.06 -18.23
CA LYS A 45 6.60 3.40 -16.81
C LYS A 45 5.65 2.43 -16.08
N ASN A 46 4.62 1.96 -16.76
CA ASN A 46 3.63 1.02 -16.20
C ASN A 46 4.17 -0.40 -15.96
N ARG A 47 5.40 -0.69 -16.40
CA ARG A 47 6.10 -1.98 -16.23
C ARG A 47 7.37 -1.85 -15.41
N TRP A 48 7.58 -0.71 -14.77
CA TRP A 48 8.67 -0.57 -13.81
C TRP A 48 8.49 -1.54 -12.65
N ASN A 49 9.58 -2.18 -12.25
CA ASN A 49 9.57 -3.19 -11.20
C ASN A 49 9.27 -2.53 -9.85
N ILE A 50 8.55 -3.23 -8.99
CA ILE A 50 8.31 -2.82 -7.61
C ILE A 50 9.37 -3.46 -6.73
N ALA A 51 9.87 -2.70 -5.75
CA ALA A 51 10.85 -3.16 -4.78
C ALA A 51 10.56 -2.57 -3.40
N VAL A 52 11.11 -3.21 -2.37
CA VAL A 52 11.11 -2.69 -1.00
C VAL A 52 12.48 -2.14 -0.68
N VAL A 53 12.54 -0.95 -0.07
CA VAL A 53 13.79 -0.34 0.37
C VAL A 53 14.27 -1.05 1.63
N ASP A 54 15.49 -1.57 1.59
CA ASP A 54 16.04 -2.40 2.64
C ASP A 54 17.10 -1.62 3.45
N GLU A 55 17.92 -0.82 2.76
CA GLU A 55 18.90 0.08 3.40
C GLU A 55 19.06 1.37 2.58
N LEU A 56 19.40 2.47 3.26
CA LEU A 56 19.71 3.75 2.64
C LEU A 56 21.22 4.01 2.74
N ILE A 57 21.83 4.43 1.62
CA ILE A 57 23.26 4.74 1.53
C ILE A 57 23.42 6.26 1.61
N THR A 58 23.82 6.70 2.80
CA THR A 58 24.06 8.10 3.12
C THR A 58 25.55 8.42 3.01
N GLY A 59 25.87 9.53 2.34
CA GLY A 59 27.23 10.04 2.27
C GLY A 59 27.69 10.68 3.58
N ASN A 60 28.98 11.01 3.66
CA ASN A 60 29.55 11.72 4.83
C ASN A 60 28.93 13.10 5.08
N ASP A 61 28.34 13.68 4.05
CA ASP A 61 27.63 14.97 4.08
C ASP A 61 26.17 14.85 4.56
N GLY A 62 25.72 13.64 4.93
CA GLY A 62 24.36 13.39 5.41
C GLY A 62 23.32 13.22 4.30
N PHE A 63 23.69 13.29 3.03
CA PHE A 63 22.75 13.13 1.91
C PHE A 63 22.66 11.68 1.44
N THR A 64 21.43 11.17 1.36
CA THR A 64 21.16 9.83 0.80
C THR A 64 21.19 9.88 -0.72
N ARG A 65 22.09 9.11 -1.35
CA ARG A 65 22.27 9.11 -2.81
C ARG A 65 21.80 7.83 -3.48
N ALA A 66 21.85 6.72 -2.76
CA ALA A 66 21.42 5.41 -3.24
C ALA A 66 20.70 4.64 -2.13
N ALA A 67 19.97 3.62 -2.53
CA ALA A 67 19.34 2.68 -1.63
C ALA A 67 19.64 1.25 -2.10
N ILE A 68 19.74 0.34 -1.14
CA ILE A 68 19.67 -1.08 -1.40
C ILE A 68 18.21 -1.47 -1.37
N ILE A 69 17.75 -2.06 -2.47
CA ILE A 69 16.37 -2.46 -2.68
C ILE A 69 16.27 -3.96 -2.86
N ARG A 70 15.15 -4.53 -2.41
CA ARG A 70 14.80 -5.93 -2.58
C ARG A 70 13.68 -6.05 -3.62
N THR A 71 14.01 -6.62 -4.76
CA THR A 71 13.08 -6.98 -5.84
C THR A 71 12.82 -8.48 -5.81
N SER A 72 11.84 -8.98 -6.56
CA SER A 72 11.58 -10.41 -6.73
C SER A 72 12.81 -11.20 -7.22
N ALA A 73 13.69 -10.57 -7.99
CA ALA A 73 14.92 -11.16 -8.50
C ALA A 73 16.09 -11.15 -7.49
N GLY A 74 15.99 -10.41 -6.39
CA GLY A 74 17.04 -10.30 -5.37
C GLY A 74 17.32 -8.87 -4.92
N ARG A 75 18.48 -8.70 -4.26
CA ARG A 75 18.93 -7.43 -3.67
C ARG A 75 19.81 -6.68 -4.66
N THR A 76 19.47 -5.42 -4.96
CA THR A 76 20.25 -4.57 -5.88
C THR A 76 20.40 -3.15 -5.35
N SER A 77 21.46 -2.45 -5.76
CA SER A 77 21.65 -1.03 -5.44
C SER A 77 21.11 -0.14 -6.56
N ARG A 78 20.38 0.91 -6.18
CA ARG A 78 19.83 1.90 -7.12
C ARG A 78 19.97 3.33 -6.58
N PRO A 79 20.28 4.32 -7.44
CA PRO A 79 20.24 5.72 -7.06
C PRO A 79 18.82 6.15 -6.64
N ILE A 80 18.72 7.03 -5.65
CA ILE A 80 17.42 7.54 -5.15
C ILE A 80 16.59 8.19 -6.26
N VAL A 81 17.24 8.88 -7.20
CA VAL A 81 16.56 9.54 -8.34
C VAL A 81 15.81 8.55 -9.24
N LYS A 82 16.20 7.28 -9.25
CA LYS A 82 15.53 6.21 -10.03
C LYS A 82 14.48 5.44 -9.20
N LEU A 83 14.20 5.88 -7.98
CA LEU A 83 13.24 5.25 -7.08
C LEU A 83 12.06 6.19 -6.86
N TYR A 84 10.87 5.69 -7.13
CA TYR A 84 9.62 6.43 -6.98
C TYR A 84 8.79 5.78 -5.87
N PRO A 85 8.66 6.42 -4.70
CA PRO A 85 7.87 5.86 -3.61
C PRO A 85 6.40 5.73 -3.99
N LEU A 86 5.78 4.63 -3.57
CA LEU A 86 4.33 4.47 -3.65
C LEU A 86 3.72 5.10 -2.40
N GLU A 87 2.54 5.74 -2.53
CA GLU A 87 1.78 6.40 -1.45
C GLU A 87 1.15 5.40 -0.46
N ILE A 88 1.90 4.37 -0.07
CA ILE A 88 1.45 3.21 0.69
C ILE A 88 2.30 3.14 1.97
N ARG A 89 2.01 4.03 2.92
CA ARG A 89 2.65 4.01 4.24
C ARG A 89 1.70 3.34 5.24
N THR A 90 2.10 2.19 5.77
CA THR A 90 1.43 1.59 6.94
C THR A 90 2.03 2.25 8.18
N ASN A 91 1.19 2.89 9.00
CA ASN A 91 1.62 3.36 10.32
C ASN A 91 1.66 2.17 11.28
N ILE A 92 2.83 1.52 11.34
CA ILE A 92 3.12 0.41 12.26
C ILE A 92 3.01 0.81 13.74
N ASN A 93 3.07 2.10 14.08
CA ASN A 93 2.94 2.57 15.46
C ASN A 93 1.53 2.35 16.04
N ASN A 94 0.53 1.97 15.22
CA ASN A 94 -0.81 1.60 15.72
C ASN A 94 -0.94 0.12 16.10
N LEU A 95 0.13 -0.68 15.98
CA LEU A 95 0.10 -2.11 16.31
C LEU A 95 0.68 -2.43 17.69
N ASP A 96 1.38 -1.47 18.32
CA ASP A 96 2.08 -1.69 19.59
C ASP A 96 1.30 -1.17 20.83
N ASP A 97 0.16 -0.50 20.65
CA ASP A 97 -0.74 -0.08 21.75
C ASP A 97 -1.79 -1.16 22.14
N LYS A 98 -1.42 -2.43 22.04
CA LYS A 98 -2.16 -3.54 22.65
C LYS A 98 -1.23 -4.51 23.37
N ASN A 99 -0.57 -4.03 24.42
CA ASN A 99 -0.37 -4.87 25.60
C ASN A 99 -1.75 -5.13 26.22
N ASP A 100 -2.48 -6.08 25.67
CA ASP A 100 -3.61 -6.74 26.31
C ASP A 100 -3.15 -8.18 26.57
N ASP A 101 -2.93 -8.52 27.85
CA ASP A 101 -2.58 -9.85 28.39
C ASP A 101 -3.70 -10.89 28.13
N THR A 102 -4.28 -10.89 26.94
CA THR A 102 -5.41 -11.72 26.51
C THR A 102 -5.05 -12.49 25.22
N SER A 103 -3.77 -12.87 25.05
CA SER A 103 -3.31 -13.60 23.85
C SER A 103 -3.68 -15.09 23.86
N THR A 104 -4.02 -15.67 25.00
CA THR A 104 -4.39 -17.10 25.10
C THR A 104 -5.83 -17.39 24.67
N GLU A 105 -6.75 -16.42 24.76
CA GLU A 105 -8.17 -16.62 24.40
C GLU A 105 -8.52 -16.33 22.94
N ARG A 106 -7.65 -15.66 22.17
CA ARG A 106 -8.01 -15.20 20.81
C ARG A 106 -7.94 -16.31 19.75
N LEU A 107 -7.17 -17.38 19.98
CA LEU A 107 -7.10 -18.53 19.07
C LEU A 107 -8.33 -19.46 19.16
N THR A 108 -9.24 -19.24 20.13
CA THR A 108 -10.44 -20.08 20.33
C THR A 108 -11.77 -19.34 20.12
N ARG A 109 -11.77 -18.06 19.69
CA ARG A 109 -13.02 -17.33 19.40
C ARG A 109 -13.72 -17.88 18.15
N VAL A 110 -14.54 -18.91 18.34
CA VAL A 110 -15.54 -19.33 17.37
C VAL A 110 -16.57 -18.21 17.26
N LEU A 111 -16.60 -17.55 16.10
CA LEU A 111 -17.63 -16.56 15.79
C LEU A 111 -19.00 -17.24 15.87
N PRO A 112 -19.94 -16.73 16.70
CA PRO A 112 -21.26 -17.33 16.80
C PRO A 112 -21.94 -17.28 15.44
N LYS A 113 -22.55 -18.40 15.03
CA LYS A 113 -23.32 -18.44 13.80
C LYS A 113 -24.45 -17.43 13.90
N ARG A 114 -24.61 -16.59 12.87
CA ARG A 114 -25.70 -15.62 12.79
C ARG A 114 -27.03 -16.32 13.02
N GLU A 115 -27.89 -15.75 13.85
CA GLU A 115 -29.17 -16.33 14.26
C GLU A 115 -30.04 -16.77 13.07
N ALA A 116 -30.05 -15.98 12.00
CA ALA A 116 -30.74 -16.32 10.75
C ALA A 116 -30.28 -17.66 10.15
N SER A 117 -28.97 -17.98 10.22
CA SER A 117 -28.41 -19.23 9.72
C SER A 117 -28.73 -20.45 10.59
N VAL A 118 -29.01 -20.22 11.88
CA VAL A 118 -29.46 -21.24 12.82
C VAL A 118 -30.94 -21.55 12.58
N ARG A 119 -31.78 -20.50 12.52
CA ARG A 119 -33.22 -20.63 12.22
C ARG A 119 -33.49 -21.31 10.88
N ALA A 120 -32.71 -20.97 9.84
CA ALA A 120 -32.84 -21.61 8.53
C ALA A 120 -32.59 -23.14 8.60
N ARG A 121 -31.57 -23.58 9.35
CA ARG A 121 -31.26 -25.01 9.53
C ARG A 121 -32.36 -25.73 10.30
N GLU A 122 -32.92 -25.10 11.32
CA GLU A 122 -34.01 -25.69 12.10
C GLU A 122 -35.28 -25.86 11.26
N ASN A 123 -35.62 -24.88 10.43
CA ASN A 123 -36.74 -24.98 9.50
C ASN A 123 -36.54 -26.11 8.48
N ILE A 124 -35.33 -26.27 7.95
CA ILE A 124 -34.99 -27.38 7.04
C ILE A 124 -35.14 -28.73 7.75
N LYS A 125 -34.64 -28.87 8.99
CA LYS A 125 -34.78 -30.10 9.78
C LYS A 125 -36.25 -30.44 10.07
N LYS A 126 -37.05 -29.43 10.46
CA LYS A 126 -38.49 -29.59 10.68
C LYS A 126 -39.20 -30.10 9.43
N TRP A 127 -38.84 -29.56 8.26
CA TRP A 127 -39.41 -29.98 6.97
C TRP A 127 -39.03 -31.41 6.58
N THR A 128 -37.80 -31.84 6.90
CA THR A 128 -37.35 -33.23 6.63
C THR A 128 -37.96 -34.28 7.56
N THR A 129 -38.44 -33.90 8.74
CA THR A 129 -39.06 -34.82 9.72
C THR A 129 -40.56 -35.03 9.49
N GLN A 130 -41.21 -34.20 8.66
CA GLN A 130 -42.64 -34.32 8.32
C GLN A 130 -42.93 -35.23 7.12
N LYS A 131 -41.93 -35.95 6.60
CA LYS A 131 -42.06 -36.90 5.48
C LYS A 131 -41.66 -38.30 5.94
#